data_AF-A0A7I7QB06-F1
#
_entry.id   AF-A0A7I7QB06-F1
#
_cell.length_a   1.000
_cell.length_b   1.000
_cell.length_c   1.000
_cell.angle_alpha   90.00
_cell.angle_beta   90.00
_cell.angle_gamma   90.00
#
_symmetry.space_group_name_H-M   'P 1'
#
loop_
_entity.id
_entity.type
_entity.pdbx_description
1 polymer ?
#
loop_
_entity_poly.entity_id
_entity_poly.type
_entity_poly.pdbx_seq_one_letter_code
_entity_poly.pdbx_strand_id
1 'polypeptide(L)'
;MRSTLTGYVAEKPTFVVDHVTRMRDDVAPDWPQPHISLAPKDLGFGLASGRGVYRVEIEGSPTMRCEFEMAEDHDHDLGARIAGSSRMVNAIPAVCAAAPGLLSALDLPLITGAGLVRPVDGPSPDSRLLV
;
A
#
# COMPACT_ATOMS: atom_id res chain seq x y z
N MET A 1 -11.00 -11.32 -6.28
CA MET A 1 -11.00 -12.00 -4.97
C MET A 1 -11.29 -10.97 -3.89
N ARG A 2 -12.10 -11.32 -2.89
CA ARG A 2 -12.30 -10.53 -1.68
C ARG A 2 -12.19 -11.46 -0.49
N SER A 3 -11.31 -11.10 0.44
CA SER A 3 -11.15 -11.79 1.72
C SER A 3 -11.45 -10.80 2.83
N THR A 4 -12.36 -11.17 3.72
CA THR A 4 -12.77 -10.34 4.85
C THR A 4 -12.34 -11.04 6.14
N LEU A 5 -11.68 -10.31 7.03
CA LEU A 5 -11.32 -10.78 8.37
C LEU A 5 -11.95 -9.87 9.42
N THR A 6 -12.68 -10.46 10.36
CA THR A 6 -13.28 -9.75 11.49
C THR A 6 -12.56 -10.12 12.78
N GLY A 7 -12.02 -9.12 13.47
CA GLY A 7 -11.44 -9.25 14.79
C GLY A 7 -12.43 -8.92 15.90
N TYR A 8 -12.38 -9.68 16.98
CA TYR A 8 -13.24 -9.54 18.15
C TYR A 8 -12.42 -9.11 19.37
N VAL A 9 -12.97 -8.20 20.17
CA VAL A 9 -12.43 -7.80 21.47
C VAL A 9 -13.53 -8.02 22.49
N ALA A 10 -13.29 -8.87 23.49
CA ALA A 10 -14.29 -9.27 24.48
C ALA A 10 -15.64 -9.67 23.82
N GLU A 11 -15.58 -10.60 22.86
CA GLU A 11 -16.74 -11.08 22.07
C GLU A 11 -17.47 -10.04 21.21
N LYS A 12 -16.95 -8.80 21.13
CA LYS A 12 -17.51 -7.75 20.28
C LYS A 12 -16.72 -7.60 18.97
N PRO A 13 -17.34 -7.66 17.79
CA PRO A 13 -16.67 -7.36 16.53
C PRO A 13 -16.19 -5.92 16.55
N THR A 14 -14.89 -5.71 16.41
CA THR A 14 -14.24 -4.41 16.68
C THR A 14 -13.49 -3.86 15.48
N PHE A 15 -12.84 -4.72 14.71
CA PHE A 15 -12.15 -4.30 13.49
C PHE A 15 -12.43 -5.28 12.36
N VAL A 16 -12.56 -4.76 11.14
CA VAL A 16 -12.74 -5.53 9.92
C VAL A 16 -11.65 -5.11 8.95
N VAL A 17 -11.00 -6.10 8.34
CA VAL A 17 -10.01 -5.90 7.28
C VAL A 17 -10.52 -6.58 6.04
N ASP A 18 -10.77 -5.79 5.00
CA ASP A 18 -11.07 -6.28 3.66
C ASP A 18 -9.80 -6.24 2.80
N HIS A 19 -9.46 -7.36 2.19
CA HIS A 19 -8.46 -7.43 1.12
C HIS A 19 -9.16 -7.75 -0.19
N VAL A 20 -9.17 -6.79 -1.11
CA VAL A 20 -9.85 -6.90 -2.40
C VAL A 20 -8.84 -6.79 -3.52
N THR A 21 -8.81 -7.81 -4.39
CA THR A 21 -8.02 -7.79 -5.63
C THR A 21 -8.96 -7.99 -6.81
N ARG A 22 -8.95 -7.06 -7.76
CA ARG A 22 -9.71 -7.14 -9.01
C ARG A 22 -8.73 -7.20 -10.18
N MET A 23 -9.08 -7.98 -11.20
CA MET A 23 -8.30 -8.04 -12.45
C MET A 23 -8.80 -7.07 -13.51
N ARG A 24 -10.08 -6.65 -13.41
CA ARG A 24 -10.73 -5.74 -14.33
C ARG A 24 -11.76 -4.90 -13.60
N ASP A 25 -12.04 -3.74 -14.19
CA ASP A 25 -12.89 -2.71 -13.63
C ASP A 25 -14.38 -3.04 -13.62
N ASP A 26 -14.83 -3.95 -14.49
CA ASP A 26 -16.21 -4.43 -14.61
C ASP A 26 -16.53 -5.58 -13.63
N VAL A 27 -15.54 -6.11 -12.92
CA VAL A 27 -15.72 -7.25 -12.01
C VAL A 27 -16.15 -6.77 -10.63
N ALA A 28 -17.27 -7.32 -10.13
CA ALA A 28 -17.87 -7.00 -8.85
C ALA A 28 -18.03 -5.47 -8.64
N PRO A 29 -18.82 -4.81 -9.52
CA PRO A 29 -19.02 -3.36 -9.46
C PRO A 29 -19.78 -2.91 -8.20
N ASP A 30 -20.51 -3.84 -7.57
CA ASP A 30 -21.28 -3.67 -6.34
C ASP A 30 -20.42 -3.63 -5.06
N TRP A 31 -19.18 -4.11 -5.12
CA TRP A 31 -18.26 -4.04 -3.99
C TRP A 31 -17.70 -2.62 -3.82
N PRO A 32 -17.20 -2.25 -2.61
CA PRO A 32 -16.61 -0.93 -2.38
C PRO A 32 -15.54 -0.57 -3.42
N GLN A 33 -15.63 0.67 -3.92
CA GLN A 33 -14.73 1.26 -4.90
C GLN A 33 -13.97 2.44 -4.27
N PRO A 34 -12.77 2.80 -4.79
CA PRO A 34 -12.06 4.01 -4.38
C PRO A 34 -12.91 5.26 -4.60
N HIS A 35 -12.80 6.26 -3.73
CA HIS A 35 -13.36 7.59 -3.97
C HIS A 35 -12.36 8.56 -4.60
N ILE A 36 -11.07 8.24 -4.48
CA ILE A 36 -9.96 8.96 -5.11
C ILE A 36 -9.26 8.04 -6.10
N SER A 37 -8.64 8.63 -7.11
CA SER A 37 -7.96 7.92 -8.19
C SER A 37 -6.93 8.84 -8.83
N LEU A 38 -5.71 8.34 -8.99
CA LEU A 38 -4.68 8.89 -9.86
C LEU A 38 -4.94 8.40 -11.28
N ALA A 39 -4.82 9.30 -12.26
CA ALA A 39 -5.02 8.95 -13.66
C ALA A 39 -3.99 7.89 -14.08
N PRO A 40 -4.38 6.73 -14.65
CA PRO A 40 -3.43 5.69 -15.05
C PRO A 40 -2.67 6.09 -16.32
N LYS A 41 -1.45 5.56 -16.51
CA LYS A 41 -0.70 5.70 -17.77
C LYS A 41 -1.31 4.80 -18.84
N ASP A 42 -1.46 5.34 -20.05
CA ASP A 42 -1.68 4.52 -21.24
C ASP A 42 -0.33 3.91 -21.67
N LEU A 43 -0.07 2.68 -21.23
CA LEU A 43 1.14 1.93 -21.56
C LEU A 43 1.00 1.15 -22.88
N GLY A 44 -0.05 1.36 -23.67
CA GLY A 44 -0.32 0.62 -24.89
C GLY A 44 -0.78 -0.83 -24.68
N PHE A 45 -0.88 -1.28 -23.42
CA PHE A 45 -1.38 -2.60 -23.01
C PHE A 45 -2.70 -2.46 -22.23
N GLY A 46 -3.71 -1.82 -22.83
CA GLY A 46 -5.02 -1.60 -22.21
C GLY A 46 -4.96 -0.68 -20.97
N LEU A 47 -6.14 -0.29 -20.48
CA LEU A 47 -6.24 0.63 -19.33
C LEU A 47 -5.79 -0.10 -18.06
N ALA A 48 -4.61 0.24 -17.53
CA ALA A 48 -4.32 -0.02 -16.13
C ALA A 48 -5.45 0.64 -15.31
N SER A 49 -6.07 -0.08 -14.38
CA SER A 49 -7.13 0.52 -13.57
C SER A 49 -6.50 1.55 -12.66
N GLY A 50 -6.83 2.85 -12.78
CA GLY A 50 -6.40 3.88 -11.82
C GLY A 50 -7.09 3.77 -10.47
N ARG A 51 -7.47 2.57 -10.03
CA ARG A 51 -8.42 2.33 -8.93
C ARG A 51 -7.79 1.50 -7.82
N GLY A 52 -6.56 1.83 -7.45
CA GLY A 52 -5.92 1.34 -6.24
C GLY A 52 -6.34 2.16 -5.03
N VAL A 53 -6.61 1.52 -3.88
CA VAL A 53 -6.94 2.26 -2.66
C VAL A 53 -6.53 1.51 -1.39
N TYR A 54 -6.01 2.27 -0.45
CA TYR A 54 -5.91 1.90 0.95
C TYR A 54 -6.87 2.79 1.73
N ARG A 55 -7.88 2.18 2.34
CA ARG A 55 -8.91 2.88 3.11
C ARG A 55 -8.84 2.49 4.58
N VAL A 56 -8.90 3.49 5.45
CA VAL A 56 -9.08 3.32 6.90
C VAL A 56 -10.32 4.09 7.32
N GLU A 57 -11.25 3.40 7.97
CA GLU A 57 -12.47 3.96 8.54
C GLU A 57 -12.51 3.68 10.04
N ILE A 58 -12.69 4.74 10.83
CA ILE A 58 -12.78 4.65 12.28
C ILE A 58 -14.12 5.27 12.69
N GLU A 59 -15.03 4.43 13.16
CA GLU A 59 -16.28 4.85 13.78
C GLU A 59 -16.01 5.18 15.25
N GLY A 60 -16.29 6.41 15.64
CA GLY A 60 -16.00 6.92 16.98
C GLY A 60 -16.21 8.42 17.08
N SER A 61 -15.59 9.02 18.09
CA SER A 61 -15.60 10.47 18.30
C SER A 61 -14.16 10.97 18.46
N PRO A 62 -13.55 11.57 17.42
CA PRO A 62 -14.14 11.88 16.12
C PRO A 62 -14.31 10.63 15.23
N THR A 63 -15.26 10.70 14.31
CA THR A 63 -15.33 9.75 13.19
C THR A 63 -14.30 10.15 12.15
N MET A 64 -13.54 9.19 11.63
CA MET A 64 -12.45 9.44 10.69
C MET A 64 -12.56 8.51 9.48
N ARG A 65 -12.31 9.04 8.28
CA ARG A 65 -12.13 8.27 7.05
C ARG A 65 -10.90 8.81 6.34
N CYS A 66 -9.99 7.92 6.00
CA CYS A 66 -8.78 8.22 5.24
C CYS A 66 -8.70 7.28 4.05
N GLU A 67 -8.50 7.85 2.86
CA GLU A 67 -8.15 7.11 1.66
C GLU A 67 -6.85 7.68 1.11
N PHE A 68 -5.96 6.80 0.69
CA PHE A 68 -4.78 7.16 -0.07
C PHE A 68 -4.53 6.11 -1.14
N GLU A 69 -4.08 6.57 -2.29
CA GLU A 69 -3.56 5.74 -3.37
C GLU A 69 -2.06 5.99 -3.48
N MET A 70 -1.31 4.91 -3.68
CA MET A 70 0.11 4.97 -3.99
C MET A 70 0.25 4.53 -5.42
N ALA A 71 0.89 5.34 -6.25
CA ALA A 71 1.21 4.99 -7.62
C ALA A 71 2.64 5.43 -7.94
N GLU A 72 3.33 4.62 -8.74
CA GLU A 72 4.58 4.99 -9.39
C GLU A 72 4.38 4.76 -10.88
N ASP A 73 4.85 5.70 -11.70
CA ASP A 73 4.56 5.69 -13.13
C ASP A 73 3.06 5.52 -13.46
N HIS A 74 2.18 6.03 -12.58
CA HIS A 74 0.72 5.92 -12.69
C HIS A 74 0.20 4.46 -12.67
N ASP A 75 0.98 3.55 -12.08
CA ASP A 75 0.59 2.18 -11.74
C ASP A 75 0.51 2.04 -10.21
N HIS A 76 -0.69 1.72 -9.72
CA HIS A 76 -0.93 1.58 -8.29
C HIS A 76 -0.29 0.33 -7.69
N ASP A 77 -0.15 -0.76 -8.47
CA ASP A 77 0.51 -1.98 -8.01
C ASP A 77 1.99 -1.72 -7.79
N LEU A 78 2.62 -1.04 -8.77
CA LEU A 78 4.01 -0.65 -8.66
C LEU A 78 4.24 0.29 -7.47
N GLY A 79 3.40 1.31 -7.31
CA GLY A 79 3.48 2.25 -6.18
C GLY A 79 3.38 1.53 -4.82
N ALA A 80 2.41 0.63 -4.67
CA ALA A 80 2.26 -0.18 -3.46
C ALA A 80 3.49 -1.06 -3.17
N ARG A 81 4.06 -1.70 -4.20
CA ARG A 81 5.25 -2.55 -4.05
C ARG A 81 6.48 -1.75 -3.65
N ILE A 82 6.66 -0.56 -4.23
CA ILE A 82 7.76 0.35 -3.88
C ILE A 82 7.61 0.84 -2.44
N ALA A 83 6.39 1.22 -2.01
CA ALA A 83 6.16 1.63 -0.63
C ALA A 83 6.45 0.50 0.37
N GLY A 84 6.00 -0.73 0.07
CA GLY A 84 6.28 -1.91 0.87
C GLY A 84 7.78 -2.23 0.97
N SER A 85 8.49 -2.26 -0.16
CA SER A 85 9.93 -2.55 -0.19
C SER A 85 10.76 -1.46 0.49
N SER A 86 10.42 -0.19 0.26
CA SER A 86 11.06 0.95 0.91
C SER A 86 10.94 0.87 2.42
N ARG A 87 9.76 0.52 2.95
CA ARG A 87 9.56 0.33 4.39
C ARG A 87 10.46 -0.78 4.94
N MET A 88 10.58 -1.92 4.24
CA MET A 88 11.45 -3.02 4.69
C MET A 88 12.92 -2.61 4.73
N VAL A 89 13.43 -1.95 3.69
CA VAL A 89 14.82 -1.46 3.65
C VAL A 89 15.09 -0.45 4.76
N ASN A 90 14.20 0.51 4.94
CA ASN A 90 14.33 1.53 5.98
C ASN A 90 14.22 0.96 7.40
N ALA A 91 13.65 -0.24 7.58
CA ALA A 91 13.57 -0.91 8.87
C ALA A 91 14.89 -1.59 9.30
N ILE A 92 15.80 -1.88 8.37
CA ILE A 92 17.03 -2.66 8.65
C ILE A 92 17.82 -2.11 9.85
N PRO A 93 18.13 -0.81 9.96
CA PRO A 93 18.88 -0.29 11.11
C PRO A 93 18.16 -0.52 12.44
N ALA A 94 16.83 -0.35 12.47
CA ALA A 94 16.03 -0.54 13.66
C ALA A 94 15.99 -2.02 14.09
N VAL A 95 15.89 -2.94 13.13
CA VAL A 95 15.94 -4.38 13.38
C VAL A 95 17.31 -4.78 13.93
N CYS A 96 18.40 -4.30 13.32
CA CYS A 96 19.76 -4.59 13.78
C CYS A 96 20.05 -4.08 15.20
N ALA A 97 19.41 -3.00 15.63
CA ALA A 97 19.55 -2.42 16.97
C ALA A 97 18.62 -3.06 18.02
N ALA A 98 17.64 -3.86 17.60
CA ALA A 98 16.66 -4.45 18.50
C ALA A 98 17.21 -5.66 19.26
N ALA A 99 16.55 -6.01 20.37
CA ALA A 99 16.86 -7.24 21.09
C ALA A 99 16.57 -8.48 20.22
N PRO A 100 17.36 -9.56 20.33
CA PRO A 100 17.08 -10.79 19.60
C PRO A 100 15.70 -11.37 19.93
N GLY A 101 15.00 -11.88 18.92
CA GLY A 101 13.70 -12.53 19.07
C GLY A 101 12.82 -12.40 17.83
N LEU A 102 11.60 -12.95 17.91
CA LEU A 102 10.57 -12.70 16.92
C LEU A 102 9.87 -11.38 17.27
N LEU A 103 10.17 -10.34 16.50
CA LEU A 103 9.60 -9.01 16.66
C LEU A 103 8.50 -8.75 15.63
N SER A 104 7.57 -7.90 15.99
CA SER A 104 6.54 -7.34 15.11
C SER A 104 6.88 -5.90 14.72
N ALA A 105 6.12 -5.35 13.77
CA ALA A 105 6.24 -3.94 13.39
C ALA A 105 5.90 -2.96 14.54
N LEU A 106 5.20 -3.42 15.59
CA LEU A 106 4.86 -2.60 16.77
C LEU A 106 6.00 -2.56 17.80
N ASP A 107 6.96 -3.49 17.72
CA ASP A 107 8.12 -3.54 18.62
C ASP A 107 9.28 -2.66 18.12
N LEU A 108 9.15 -2.10 16.91
CA LEU A 108 10.11 -1.22 16.27
C LEU A 108 9.61 0.23 16.30
N PRO A 109 10.51 1.24 16.23
CA PRO A 109 10.10 2.62 16.04
C PRO A 109 9.33 2.80 14.73
N LEU A 110 8.58 3.90 14.61
CA LEU A 110 7.92 4.27 13.37
C LEU A 110 8.96 4.40 12.25
N ILE A 111 8.89 3.51 11.26
CA ILE A 111 9.81 3.49 10.13
C ILE A 111 9.35 4.52 9.09
N THR A 112 10.12 5.59 8.97
CA THR A 112 9.94 6.64 7.96
C THR A 112 11.04 6.56 6.91
N GLY A 113 10.90 7.29 5.80
CA GLY A 113 12.03 7.52 4.89
C GLY A 113 13.10 8.37 5.58
N ALA A 114 14.29 7.83 5.78
CA ALA A 114 15.45 8.54 6.35
C ALA A 114 16.64 8.39 5.39
N GLY A 115 17.47 9.44 5.28
CA GLY A 115 18.62 9.42 4.36
C GLY A 115 18.21 9.39 2.88
N LEU A 116 17.10 10.05 2.53
CA LEU A 116 16.61 10.14 1.16
C LEU A 116 17.75 10.53 0.20
N VAL A 117 18.08 9.61 -0.69
CA VAL A 117 19.04 9.87 -1.76
C VAL A 117 18.26 10.54 -2.87
N ARG A 118 18.68 11.74 -3.27
CA ARG A 118 18.12 12.38 -4.46
C ARG A 118 18.32 11.44 -5.65
N PRO A 119 17.35 11.34 -6.59
CA PRO A 119 17.65 10.77 -7.88
C PRO A 119 18.87 11.49 -8.46
N VAL A 120 19.86 10.71 -8.88
CA VAL A 120 21.03 11.21 -9.57
C VAL A 120 20.74 11.16 -11.07
N ASP A 121 21.20 12.17 -11.81
CA ASP A 121 21.08 12.16 -13.26
C ASP A 121 21.77 10.92 -13.83
N GLY A 122 21.05 10.14 -14.64
CA GLY A 122 21.55 8.91 -15.22
C GLY A 122 20.43 8.03 -15.78
N PRO A 123 20.79 6.99 -16.56
CA PRO A 123 19.80 6.02 -17.01
C PRO A 123 19.14 5.35 -15.81
N SER A 124 17.82 5.12 -15.90
CA SER A 124 17.06 4.41 -14.88
C SER A 124 17.73 3.06 -14.57
N PRO A 125 17.84 2.67 -13.28
CA PRO A 125 18.31 1.33 -12.92
C PRO A 125 17.30 0.23 -13.30
N ASP A 126 16.14 0.60 -13.85
CA ASP A 126 15.19 -0.36 -14.41
C ASP A 126 15.79 -1.07 -15.62
N SER A 127 16.27 -2.30 -15.38
CA SER A 127 16.79 -3.19 -16.41
C SER A 127 15.82 -3.46 -17.57
N ARG A 128 14.51 -3.18 -17.42
CA ARG A 128 13.53 -3.30 -18.51
C ARG A 128 13.68 -2.21 -19.58
N LEU A 129 14.38 -1.13 -19.28
CA LEU A 129 14.59 0.02 -20.19
C LEU A 129 15.93 -0.03 -20.92
N LEU A 130 16.76 -1.04 -20.65
CA LEU A 130 18.00 -1.31 -21.38
C LEU A 130 17.70 -2.35 -22.47
N VAL A 131 17.23 -1.86 -23.62
CA VAL A 131 17.15 -2.63 -24.88
C VAL A 131 18.08 -1.99 -25.90
#